data_AF-A0A965V2B3-F1
#
_entry.id   AF-A0A965V2B3-F1
#
_cell.length_a   1.000
_cell.length_b   1.000
_cell.length_c   1.000
_cell.angle_alpha   90.00
_cell.angle_beta   90.00
_cell.angle_gamma   90.00
#
_symmetry.space_group_name_H-M   'P 1'
#
loop_
_entity.id
_entity.type
_entity.pdbx_description
1 polymer ?
#
loop_
_entity_poly.entity_id
_entity_poly.type
_entity_poly.pdbx_seq_one_letter_code
_entity_poly.pdbx_strand_id
1 'polypeptide(L)' 'MSKTYTHYVYHIYIKDRCVYHSLSENEFDNTWLMMQNLLDIMDTKEISKNDISFEKVSVNKEISLNSSH' A
#
# COMPACT_ATOMS: atom_id res chain seq x y z
N MET A 1 -15.63 19.09 19.10
CA MET A 1 -15.92 17.86 18.34
C MET A 1 -14.75 17.60 17.39
N SER A 2 -13.87 16.66 17.72
CA SER A 2 -12.84 16.17 16.81
C SER A 2 -13.52 15.38 15.68
N LYS A 3 -13.24 15.73 14.42
CA LYS A 3 -13.69 14.92 13.27
C LYS A 3 -12.63 13.86 13.01
N THR A 4 -12.98 12.60 13.19
CA THR A 4 -12.11 11.46 12.84
C THR A 4 -12.37 11.09 11.39
N TYR A 5 -11.35 11.24 10.54
CA TYR A 5 -11.41 10.77 9.16
C TYR A 5 -10.55 9.51 9.03
N THR A 6 -11.20 8.38 8.81
CA THR A 6 -10.50 7.13 8.46
C THR A 6 -9.97 7.26 7.05
N HIS A 7 -8.65 7.21 6.90
CA HIS A 7 -7.99 7.11 5.60
C HIS A 7 -7.41 5.71 5.45
N TYR A 8 -7.37 5.19 4.23
CA TYR A 8 -6.76 3.89 3.97
C TYR A 8 -5.41 4.06 3.31
N VAL A 9 -4.48 3.18 3.67
CA VAL A 9 -3.23 2.99 2.96
C VAL A 9 -3.05 1.52 2.60
N TYR A 10 -2.20 1.25 1.63
CA TYR A 10 -1.94 -0.09 1.14
C TYR A 10 -0.46 -0.45 1.33
N HIS A 11 -0.19 -1.71 1.67
CA HIS A 11 1.16 -2.26 1.69
C HIS A 11 1.23 -3.43 0.72
N ILE A 12 2.30 -3.50 -0.07
CA ILE A 12 2.55 -4.60 -1.02
C ILE A 12 3.70 -5.44 -0.49
N TYR A 13 3.54 -6.76 -0.59
CA TYR A 13 4.49 -7.76 -0.12
C TYR A 13 4.94 -8.67 -1.28
N ILE A 14 6.18 -9.16 -1.19
CA ILE A 14 6.72 -10.25 -1.99
C ILE A 14 7.28 -11.31 -1.03
N LYS A 15 6.76 -12.54 -1.06
CA LYS A 15 7.18 -13.63 -0.16
C LYS A 15 7.33 -13.17 1.29
N ASP A 16 6.25 -12.56 1.82
CA ASP A 16 6.16 -12.02 3.18
C ASP A 16 7.07 -10.83 3.50
N ARG A 17 7.77 -10.26 2.51
CA ARG A 17 8.56 -9.03 2.68
C ARG A 17 7.79 -7.83 2.18
N CYS A 18 7.58 -6.83 3.04
CA CYS A 18 6.99 -5.55 2.65
C CYS A 18 7.96 -4.82 1.71
N VAL A 19 7.53 -4.57 0.47
CA VAL A 19 8.33 -3.88 -0.55
C VAL A 19 7.82 -2.48 -0.83
N TYR A 20 6.51 -2.24 -0.63
CA TYR A 20 5.93 -0.91 -0.65
C TYR A 20 5.07 -0.73 0.60
N HIS A 21 5.29 0.39 1.29
CA HIS A 21 4.64 0.68 2.55
C HIS A 21 3.84 1.98 2.46
N SER A 22 2.59 1.96 2.95
CA SER A 22 1.71 3.12 3.12
C SER A 22 1.40 3.86 1.82
N LEU A 23 1.14 3.12 0.74
CA LEU A 23 0.70 3.70 -0.52
C LEU A 23 -0.72 4.29 -0.37
N SER A 24 -0.95 5.46 -0.93
CA SER A 24 -2.31 5.92 -1.22
C SER A 24 -2.97 4.99 -2.24
N GLU A 25 -4.30 5.05 -2.36
CA GLU A 25 -5.05 4.22 -3.33
C GLU A 25 -4.56 4.41 -4.77
N ASN A 26 -4.34 5.66 -5.19
CA ASN A 26 -3.83 5.94 -6.54
C ASN A 26 -2.40 5.43 -6.76
N GLU A 27 -1.53 5.53 -5.74
CA GLU A 27 -0.17 4.96 -5.84
C GLU A 27 -0.21 3.42 -5.87
N PHE A 28 -1.10 2.82 -5.08
CA PHE A 28 -1.31 1.39 -5.06
C PHE A 28 -1.77 0.87 -6.43
N ASP A 29 -2.81 1.45 -7.02
CA ASP A 29 -3.36 0.97 -8.30
C ASP A 29 -2.30 0.97 -9.41
N ASN A 30 -1.53 2.06 -9.52
CA ASN A 30 -0.46 2.17 -10.50
C ASN A 30 0.69 1.19 -10.22
N THR A 31 1.12 1.07 -8.97
CA THR A 31 2.23 0.17 -8.58
C THR A 31 1.86 -1.29 -8.75
N TRP A 32 0.64 -1.66 -8.35
CA TRP A 32 0.14 -3.03 -8.44
C TRP A 32 0.01 -3.47 -9.90
N LEU A 33 -0.56 -2.63 -10.76
CA LEU A 33 -0.66 -2.90 -12.19
C LEU A 33 0.73 -3.06 -12.83
N MET A 34 1.67 -2.18 -12.49
CA MET A 34 3.05 -2.28 -12.98
C MET A 34 3.72 -3.59 -12.56
N MET A 35 3.60 -4.00 -11.29
CA MET A 35 4.17 -5.25 -10.81
C MET A 35 3.57 -6.48 -11.51
N GLN A 36 2.25 -6.51 -11.70
CA GLN A 36 1.57 -7.59 -12.40
C GLN A 36 2.06 -7.72 -13.85
N ASN A 37 2.19 -6.59 -14.56
CA ASN A 37 2.69 -6.55 -15.93
C ASN A 37 4.16 -6.99 -16.02
N LEU A 38 5.00 -6.57 -15.06
CA LEU A 38 6.41 -6.98 -15.04
C LEU A 38 6.56 -8.49 -14.82
N LEU A 39 5.76 -9.09 -13.94
CA LEU A 39 5.75 -10.54 -13.72
C LEU A 39 5.19 -11.32 -14.91
N ASP A 40 4.31 -10.73 -15.72
CA ASP A 40 3.85 -11.33 -16.97
C ASP A 40 4.91 -11.31 -18.07
N ILE A 41 5.75 -10.28 -18.10
CA ILE A 41 6.78 -10.10 -19.13
C ILE A 41 8.06 -10.87 -18.77
N MET A 42 8.44 -10.85 -17.50
CA MET A 42 9.67 -11.46 -17.03
C MET A 42 9.42 -12.92 -16.67
N ASP A 43 10.14 -13.84 -17.31
CA ASP A 43 10.18 -15.26 -16.91
C ASP A 43 10.97 -15.42 -15.59
N THR A 44 10.37 -14.90 -14.53
CA THR A 44 10.91 -14.81 -13.18
C THR A 44 10.71 -16.16 -12.50
N LYS A 45 11.63 -17.10 -12.76
CA LYS A 45 11.63 -18.43 -12.14
C LYS A 45 11.57 -18.41 -10.60
N GLU A 46 11.95 -17.28 -10.00
CA GLU A 46 12.02 -17.11 -8.55
C GLU A 46 10.79 -16.44 -7.94
N ILE A 47 9.99 -15.67 -8.69
CA ILE A 47 8.86 -14.89 -8.15
C ILE A 47 7.69 -15.03 -9.11
N SER A 48 6.57 -15.55 -8.62
CA SER A 48 5.33 -15.68 -9.36
C SER A 48 4.29 -14.67 -8.90
N LYS A 49 3.19 -14.55 -9.65
CA LYS A 49 2.03 -13.75 -9.22
C LYS A 49 1.44 -14.16 -7.87
N ASN A 50 1.62 -15.40 -7.44
CA ASN A 50 1.14 -15.88 -6.14
C ASN A 50 2.06 -15.47 -4.99
N ASP A 51 3.29 -15.04 -5.29
CA ASP A 51 4.25 -14.58 -4.30
C ASP A 51 4.05 -13.10 -3.95
N ILE A 52 3.23 -12.37 -4.71
CA ILE A 52 2.84 -10.99 -4.39
C ILE A 52 1.50 -10.94 -3.69
N SER A 53 1.41 -10.10 -2.67
CA SER A 53 0.16 -9.83 -1.96
C SER A 53 0.10 -8.38 -1.53
N PHE A 54 -1.08 -7.95 -1.08
CA PHE A 54 -1.24 -6.63 -0.48
C PHE A 54 -2.19 -6.69 0.70
N GLU A 55 -2.09 -5.69 1.56
CA GLU A 55 -3.06 -5.44 2.63
C GLU A 55 -3.55 -3.99 2.57
N LYS A 56 -4.80 -3.78 2.97
CA LYS A 56 -5.42 -2.45 3.11
C LYS A 56 -5.57 -2.14 4.59
N VAL A 57 -4.99 -1.04 5.04
CA VAL A 57 -4.94 -0.65 6.45
C VAL A 57 -5.67 0.66 6.66
N SER A 58 -6.59 0.69 7.62
CA SER A 58 -7.22 1.93 8.09
C SER A 58 -6.27 2.69 9.02
N VAL A 59 -5.93 3.92 8.66
CA VAL A 59 -5.13 4.82 9.47
C VAL A 59 -6.05 5.88 10.08
N ASN A 60 -6.13 5.87 11.41
CA ASN A 60 -6.80 6.93 12.16
C ASN A 60 -5.77 8.03 12.44
N LYS A 61 -5.86 9.14 11.72
CA LYS A 61 -5.02 10.30 12.00
C LYS A 61 -5.73 11.18 13.02
N GLU A 62 -5.30 11.12 14.28
CA GLU A 62 -5.68 12.12 15.26
C GLU A 62 -4.99 13.44 14.92
N ILE A 63 -5.76 14.42 14.47
CA ILE A 63 -5.23 15.77 14.28
C ILE A 63 -5.25 16.46 15.65
N SER A 64 -4.09 16.49 16.31
CA SER A 64 -3.88 17.41 17.43
C SER A 64 -3.84 18.84 16.89
N LEU A 65 -4.99 19.52 16.92
CA LEU A 65 -5.09 20.97 16.73
C LEU A 65 -4.42 21.65 17.93
N ASN A 66 -3.09 21.77 17.91
CA ASN A 66 -2.42 22.70 18.81
C ASN A 66 -2.67 24.12 18.28
N SER A 67 -3.69 24.78 18.82
CA SER A 67 -3.84 26.23 18.74
C SER A 67 -2.64 26.87 19.45
N SER A 68 -1.66 27.32 18.70
CA SER A 68 -0.62 28.19 19.26
C SER A 68 -1.17 29.61 19.29
N HIS A 69 -1.21 30.13 20.52
CA HIS A 69 -1.65 31.45 20.96
C HIS A 69 -0.89 32.61 20.30
#